data_AF-A0A7C4VDP4-F1
#
_entry.id   AF-A0A7C4VDP4-F1
#
_cell.length_a   1.000
_cell.length_b   1.000
_cell.length_c   1.000
_cell.angle_alpha   90.00
_cell.angle_beta   90.00
_cell.angle_gamma   90.00
#
_symmetry.space_group_name_H-M   'P 1'
#
loop_
_entity.id
_entity.type
_entity.pdbx_description
1 polymer ?
#
loop_
_entity_poly.entity_id
_entity_poly.type
_entity_poly.pdbx_seq_one_letter_code
_entity_poly.pdbx_strand_id
1 'polypeptide(L)'
;LVLGNSALINVTITNKGETDETDVKLNVLINGVSWQTQNLALLRKETAEKLTYLWKPSDKGSYNITVCAVPKPFEINIMNNYDCRIIDVIELVHDIAVSIEVPGRVVKGQTVNVSVIIKNVGGYDEKNIVLSISINNLTVHETTVTYLASGSTRTITYAWTLDKEGSYIITAFANSVNGETTINNNEASQTINVLTSFAEQKQILVVSGDTGNSYEYGTSLGLFKSVLEAKDYAYDVWVTSKNGTPSVSELLKYKVVIWTTGDYISKSMTYIEAAVLKQYLLMGGNILIEGAFLAYNNPPSYSDLRSAVLHVSFHGYDANTTGLTITMPQHPIASGLSLTANFVKKYRYGPDKVLPSGRGAFEIAKFIYAPYTGINVFDGTAEGIGSVVYFNFNLLWLPKEFAERLIENSIYWLMRKSISVFISKCIFAPENSVYFVYGCMNNADNEIIQLSGPIFYVQCRNSQRQFYDKAQGIIMPSGRVNSSAVNNSLVVLSGNPLYNSVVKYYESETDLPPVKLFYNNTHFAIINQKGEIVASLTSNDSRSELVDLFVMYTFSDPASGNDFFVIYGVGCRGELAAGIYFAQELVKNLPNYWCSWYIFKWQDFNGNALPESFEVTIESSG
;
A
#
# COMPACT_ATOMS: atom_id res chain seq x y z
N LEU A 1 18.93 -27.71 16.92
CA LEU A 1 19.12 -28.96 17.70
C LEU A 1 17.78 -29.32 18.35
N VAL A 2 17.40 -30.61 18.43
CA VAL A 2 16.17 -30.99 19.14
C VAL A 2 16.48 -31.19 20.63
N LEU A 3 15.64 -30.66 21.51
CA LEU A 3 15.75 -30.82 22.95
C LEU A 3 15.82 -32.31 23.31
N GLY A 4 16.77 -32.67 24.17
CA GLY A 4 17.01 -34.07 24.55
C GLY A 4 18.03 -34.80 23.66
N ASN A 5 18.32 -34.31 22.45
CA ASN A 5 19.41 -34.83 21.62
C ASN A 5 20.74 -34.15 21.98
N SER A 6 21.82 -34.94 21.94
CA SER A 6 23.17 -34.42 22.13
C SER A 6 23.75 -33.93 20.79
N ALA A 7 24.57 -32.88 20.84
CA ALA A 7 25.35 -32.37 19.72
C ALA A 7 26.84 -32.32 20.05
N LEU A 8 27.69 -32.40 19.03
CA LEU A 8 29.14 -32.25 19.18
C LEU A 8 29.54 -30.79 18.96
N ILE A 9 30.20 -30.19 19.94
CA ILE A 9 30.90 -28.91 19.81
C ILE A 9 32.33 -29.23 19.42
N ASN A 10 32.67 -28.99 18.16
CA ASN A 10 34.03 -29.16 17.64
C ASN A 10 34.75 -27.81 17.68
N VAL A 11 35.82 -27.74 18.47
CA VAL A 11 36.66 -26.56 18.63
C VAL A 11 37.99 -26.82 17.94
N THR A 12 38.45 -25.85 17.16
CA THR A 12 39.81 -25.82 16.63
C THR A 12 40.48 -24.55 17.13
N ILE A 13 41.54 -24.68 17.92
CA ILE A 13 42.40 -23.56 18.32
C ILE A 13 43.69 -23.63 17.52
N THR A 14 44.14 -22.50 16.97
CA THR A 14 45.37 -22.42 16.16
C THR A 14 46.27 -21.35 16.71
N ASN A 15 47.54 -21.68 16.98
CA ASN A 15 48.53 -20.68 17.33
C ASN A 15 49.04 -19.98 16.06
N LYS A 16 48.67 -18.71 15.89
CA LYS A 16 49.13 -17.83 14.80
C LYS A 16 50.25 -16.88 15.21
N GLY A 17 50.78 -17.02 16.43
CA GLY A 17 51.88 -16.23 16.95
C GLY A 17 53.24 -16.67 16.41
N GLU A 18 54.29 -15.94 16.77
CA GLU A 18 55.67 -16.22 16.33
C GLU A 18 56.41 -17.23 17.22
N THR A 19 55.82 -17.62 18.36
CA THR A 19 56.41 -18.48 19.39
C THR A 19 55.46 -19.58 19.84
N ASP A 20 56.02 -20.63 20.46
CA ASP A 20 55.24 -21.66 21.16
C ASP A 20 54.56 -21.06 22.40
N GLU A 21 53.32 -21.46 22.66
CA GLU A 21 52.55 -20.99 23.81
C GLU A 21 52.33 -22.11 24.82
N THR A 22 52.64 -21.86 26.10
CA THR A 22 52.40 -22.80 27.20
C THR A 22 51.21 -22.36 28.04
N ASP A 23 50.54 -23.30 28.73
CA ASP A 23 49.39 -23.02 29.60
C ASP A 23 48.26 -22.23 28.90
N VAL A 24 47.92 -22.61 27.68
CA VAL A 24 46.83 -21.98 26.93
C VAL A 24 45.51 -22.43 27.52
N LYS A 25 44.83 -21.52 28.20
CA LYS A 25 43.53 -21.77 28.83
C LYS A 25 42.42 -21.44 27.86
N LEU A 26 41.66 -22.45 27.46
CA LEU A 26 40.47 -22.36 26.63
C LEU A 26 39.22 -22.50 27.51
N ASN A 27 38.24 -21.62 27.34
CA ASN A 27 36.93 -21.73 27.98
C ASN A 27 35.86 -21.90 26.91
N VAL A 28 34.98 -22.87 27.11
CA VAL A 28 33.71 -23.00 26.40
C VAL A 28 32.63 -22.46 27.31
N LEU A 29 31.97 -21.40 26.85
CA LEU A 29 30.90 -20.70 27.53
C LEU A 29 29.57 -21.06 26.88
N ILE A 30 28.55 -21.30 27.70
CA ILE A 30 27.17 -21.44 27.25
C ILE A 30 26.38 -20.29 27.86
N ASN A 31 25.81 -19.42 27.03
CA ASN A 31 25.13 -18.18 27.42
C ASN A 31 25.99 -17.27 28.31
N GLY A 32 27.29 -17.20 28.01
CA GLY A 32 28.26 -16.40 28.76
C GLY A 32 28.71 -17.01 30.10
N VAL A 33 28.19 -18.19 30.49
CA VAL A 33 28.60 -18.91 31.70
C VAL A 33 29.62 -19.99 31.34
N SER A 34 30.71 -20.09 32.11
CA SER A 34 31.74 -21.11 31.90
C SER A 34 31.17 -22.51 32.04
N TRP A 35 31.16 -23.27 30.94
CA TRP A 35 30.65 -24.64 30.89
C TRP A 35 31.77 -25.67 30.92
N GLN A 36 32.84 -25.46 30.15
CA GLN A 36 34.04 -26.30 30.17
C GLN A 36 35.29 -25.42 30.11
N THR A 37 36.36 -25.88 30.73
CA THR A 37 37.67 -25.24 30.67
C THR A 37 38.72 -26.30 30.36
N GLN A 38 39.53 -26.05 29.34
CA GLN A 38 40.67 -26.90 28.99
C GLN A 38 41.95 -26.11 29.15
N ASN A 39 42.95 -26.70 29.81
CA ASN A 39 44.31 -26.18 29.79
C ASN A 39 45.13 -27.01 28.80
N LEU A 40 45.74 -26.36 27.82
CA LEU A 40 46.70 -26.97 26.90
C LEU A 40 48.11 -26.64 27.40
N ALA A 41 48.85 -27.68 27.80
CA ALA A 41 50.20 -27.51 28.36
C ALA A 41 51.16 -26.85 27.35
N LEU A 42 50.99 -27.14 26.06
CA LEU A 42 51.80 -26.59 24.97
C LEU A 42 50.97 -26.53 23.69
N LEU A 43 50.98 -25.39 23.01
CA LEU A 43 50.44 -25.19 21.66
C LEU A 43 51.54 -24.58 20.78
N ARG A 44 52.15 -25.43 19.94
CA ARG A 44 53.31 -25.04 19.12
C ARG A 44 52.93 -24.01 18.06
N LYS A 45 53.89 -23.18 17.68
CA LYS A 45 53.76 -22.21 16.58
C LYS A 45 53.17 -22.88 15.33
N GLU A 46 52.22 -22.20 14.68
CA GLU A 46 51.58 -22.61 13.42
C GLU A 46 50.86 -23.98 13.48
N THR A 47 50.67 -24.54 14.68
CA THR A 47 49.89 -25.77 14.88
C THR A 47 48.48 -25.48 15.37
N ALA A 48 47.60 -26.45 15.15
CA ALA A 48 46.23 -26.41 15.62
C ALA A 48 45.91 -27.64 16.48
N GLU A 49 45.16 -27.42 17.54
CA GLU A 49 44.59 -28.47 18.39
C GLU A 49 43.08 -28.55 18.18
N LYS A 50 42.56 -29.78 18.14
CA LYS A 50 41.14 -30.06 17.93
C LYS A 50 40.55 -30.70 19.17
N LEU A 51 39.49 -30.11 19.69
CA LEU A 51 38.78 -30.56 20.87
C LEU A 51 37.32 -30.80 20.52
N THR A 52 36.73 -31.84 21.08
CA THR A 52 35.32 -32.18 20.85
C THR A 52 34.63 -32.37 22.18
N TYR A 53 33.51 -31.67 22.36
CA TYR A 53 32.68 -31.77 23.55
C TYR A 53 31.29 -32.27 23.17
N LEU A 54 30.77 -33.24 23.92
CA LEU A 54 29.38 -33.68 23.78
C LEU A 54 28.49 -32.78 24.64
N TRP A 55 27.68 -31.96 24.00
CA TRP A 55 26.77 -31.04 24.67
C TRP A 55 25.33 -31.52 24.52
N LYS A 56 24.60 -31.52 25.64
CA LYS A 56 23.16 -31.80 25.68
C LYS A 56 22.46 -30.61 26.33
N PRO A 57 21.58 -29.89 25.62
CA PRO A 57 20.87 -28.75 26.18
C PRO A 57 19.86 -29.18 27.24
N SER A 58 19.68 -28.35 28.27
CA SER A 58 18.73 -28.60 29.36
C SER A 58 17.31 -28.17 29.01
N ASP A 59 17.16 -27.12 28.20
CA ASP A 59 15.90 -26.45 27.90
C ASP A 59 15.84 -26.03 26.43
N LYS A 60 14.65 -25.64 25.97
CA LYS A 60 14.47 -25.02 24.65
C LYS A 60 14.87 -23.55 24.68
N GLY A 61 15.35 -23.04 23.55
CA GLY A 61 15.75 -21.65 23.37
C GLY A 61 17.05 -21.51 22.59
N SER A 62 17.45 -20.26 22.38
CA SER A 62 18.70 -19.93 21.71
C SER A 62 19.86 -19.98 22.71
N TYR A 63 20.85 -20.81 22.42
CA TYR A 63 22.07 -20.92 23.20
C TYR A 63 23.22 -20.24 22.47
N ASN A 64 23.83 -19.26 23.11
CA ASN A 64 25.10 -18.70 22.69
C ASN A 64 26.24 -19.60 23.17
N ILE A 65 26.87 -20.31 22.24
CA ILE A 65 28.09 -21.06 22.50
C ILE A 65 29.27 -20.18 22.10
N THR A 66 29.99 -19.68 23.09
CA THR A 66 31.21 -18.91 22.89
C THR A 66 32.40 -19.74 23.32
N VAL A 67 33.40 -19.86 22.47
CA VAL A 67 34.70 -20.41 22.82
C VAL A 67 35.68 -19.25 22.92
N CYS A 68 36.40 -19.15 24.04
CA CYS A 68 37.43 -18.14 24.20
C CYS A 68 38.74 -18.67 24.74
N ALA A 69 39.85 -18.23 24.17
CA ALA A 69 41.19 -18.43 24.74
C ALA A 69 41.53 -17.24 25.65
N VAL A 70 42.15 -17.50 26.81
CA VAL A 70 42.66 -16.44 27.69
C VAL A 70 43.85 -15.77 26.99
N PRO A 71 43.83 -14.44 26.75
CA PRO A 71 44.90 -13.74 26.06
C PRO A 71 46.26 -13.95 26.72
N LYS A 72 47.29 -14.11 25.88
CA LYS A 72 48.68 -14.22 26.35
C LYS A 72 49.33 -12.84 26.47
N PRO A 73 50.35 -12.67 27.35
CA PRO A 73 51.10 -11.43 27.42
C PRO A 73 51.63 -11.04 26.03
N PHE A 74 51.46 -9.77 25.66
CA PHE A 74 51.89 -9.19 24.37
C PHE A 74 51.12 -9.65 23.13
N GLU A 75 50.00 -10.36 23.30
CA GLU A 75 49.09 -10.65 22.22
C GLU A 75 48.33 -9.38 21.77
N ILE A 76 48.48 -9.00 20.49
CA ILE A 76 47.89 -7.77 19.95
C ILE A 76 46.52 -7.98 19.28
N ASN A 77 46.19 -9.21 18.85
CA ASN A 77 44.95 -9.53 18.15
C ASN A 77 43.96 -10.27 19.05
N ILE A 78 43.74 -9.77 20.27
CA ILE A 78 42.93 -10.44 21.30
C ILE A 78 41.47 -10.71 20.90
N MET A 79 40.96 -10.05 19.85
CA MET A 79 39.60 -10.26 19.36
C MET A 79 39.42 -11.60 18.66
N ASN A 80 40.47 -12.14 18.03
CA ASN A 80 40.39 -13.42 17.33
C ASN A 80 40.40 -14.64 18.29
N ASN A 81 40.58 -14.38 19.60
CA ASN A 81 40.50 -15.40 20.64
C ASN A 81 39.08 -15.79 20.98
N TYR A 82 38.06 -15.14 20.40
CA TYR A 82 36.66 -15.41 20.64
C TYR A 82 36.00 -15.93 19.37
N ASP A 83 35.33 -17.08 19.45
CA ASP A 83 34.41 -17.57 18.41
C ASP A 83 33.05 -17.83 19.04
N CYS A 84 31.98 -17.45 18.37
CA CYS A 84 30.62 -17.49 18.90
C CYS A 84 29.66 -18.09 17.86
N ARG A 85 28.80 -19.01 18.30
CA ARG A 85 27.70 -19.55 17.49
C ARG A 85 26.42 -19.55 18.30
N ILE A 86 25.32 -19.15 17.66
CA ILE A 86 23.99 -19.32 18.22
C ILE A 86 23.44 -20.66 17.76
N ILE A 87 22.99 -21.48 18.70
CA ILE A 87 22.30 -22.74 18.43
C ILE A 87 20.91 -22.68 19.01
N ASP A 88 19.91 -22.81 18.15
CA ASP A 88 18.53 -22.94 18.59
C ASP A 88 18.23 -24.38 18.97
N VAL A 89 17.77 -24.55 20.21
CA VAL A 89 17.28 -25.82 20.73
C VAL A 89 15.76 -25.76 20.72
N ILE A 90 15.16 -26.62 19.90
CA ILE A 90 13.71 -26.70 19.73
C ILE A 90 13.18 -27.96 20.39
N GLU A 91 12.05 -27.85 21.05
CA GLU A 91 11.25 -28.99 21.45
C GLU A 91 10.29 -29.31 20.31
N LEU A 92 10.27 -30.56 19.82
CA LEU A 92 9.29 -30.94 18.79
C LEU A 92 7.91 -30.98 19.43
N VAL A 93 6.97 -30.30 18.80
CA VAL A 93 5.57 -30.27 19.18
C VAL A 93 4.72 -30.83 18.05
N HIS A 94 3.58 -31.41 18.38
CA HIS A 94 2.53 -31.71 17.41
C HIS A 94 1.72 -30.44 17.16
N ASP A 95 1.51 -30.07 15.91
CA ASP A 95 0.80 -28.84 15.57
C ASP A 95 0.30 -28.85 14.11
N ILE A 96 -1.01 -28.77 13.93
CA ILE A 96 -1.73 -28.71 12.66
C ILE A 96 -2.38 -27.33 12.54
N ALA A 97 -2.11 -26.64 11.45
CA ALA A 97 -2.76 -25.38 11.13
C ALA A 97 -3.68 -25.52 9.93
N VAL A 98 -4.81 -24.83 9.97
CA VAL A 98 -5.75 -24.70 8.84
C VAL A 98 -5.80 -23.23 8.42
N SER A 99 -5.92 -23.00 7.12
CA SER A 99 -6.21 -21.69 6.56
C SER A 99 -7.19 -21.81 5.40
N ILE A 100 -7.96 -20.76 5.14
CA ILE A 100 -8.95 -20.70 4.07
C ILE A 100 -8.49 -19.66 3.05
N GLU A 101 -8.62 -20.00 1.78
CA GLU A 101 -8.52 -19.11 0.64
C GLU A 101 -9.89 -19.06 -0.04
N VAL A 102 -10.66 -18.01 0.29
CA VAL A 102 -11.85 -17.60 -0.46
C VAL A 102 -11.78 -16.11 -0.80
N PRO A 103 -12.36 -15.67 -1.92
CA PRO A 103 -12.60 -14.25 -2.14
C PRO A 103 -13.53 -13.71 -1.04
N GLY A 104 -13.23 -12.52 -0.52
CA GLY A 104 -14.09 -11.87 0.48
C GLY A 104 -15.42 -11.38 -0.07
N ARG A 105 -15.57 -11.35 -1.40
CA ARG A 105 -16.79 -10.94 -2.11
C ARG A 105 -16.98 -11.76 -3.38
N VAL A 106 -18.22 -12.17 -3.67
CA VAL A 106 -18.60 -12.87 -4.91
C VAL A 106 -19.92 -12.36 -5.43
N VAL A 107 -20.13 -12.45 -6.74
CA VAL A 107 -21.43 -12.11 -7.33
C VAL A 107 -22.34 -13.33 -7.28
N LYS A 108 -23.60 -13.10 -6.96
CA LYS A 108 -24.67 -14.11 -7.01
C LYS A 108 -24.63 -14.90 -8.32
N GLY A 109 -24.71 -16.23 -8.21
CA GLY A 109 -24.69 -17.17 -9.33
C GLY A 109 -23.30 -17.62 -9.77
N GLN A 110 -22.22 -17.01 -9.25
CA GLN A 110 -20.87 -17.49 -9.50
C GLN A 110 -20.52 -18.69 -8.60
N THR A 111 -19.80 -19.64 -9.18
CA THR A 111 -19.16 -20.73 -8.43
C THR A 111 -17.80 -20.26 -7.90
N VAL A 112 -17.59 -20.38 -6.60
CA VAL A 112 -16.32 -20.11 -5.93
C VAL A 112 -15.69 -21.41 -5.45
N ASN A 113 -14.37 -21.50 -5.57
CA ASN A 113 -13.60 -22.59 -4.99
C ASN A 113 -13.15 -22.19 -3.58
N VAL A 114 -13.76 -22.80 -2.57
CA VAL A 114 -13.30 -22.74 -1.19
C VAL A 114 -12.07 -23.61 -1.06
N SER A 115 -10.89 -22.99 -1.04
CA SER A 115 -9.63 -23.72 -0.92
C SER A 115 -9.17 -23.69 0.53
N VAL A 116 -9.11 -24.85 1.17
CA VAL A 116 -8.65 -25.02 2.54
C VAL A 116 -7.28 -25.64 2.53
N ILE A 117 -6.31 -24.95 3.12
CA ILE A 117 -4.92 -25.42 3.22
C ILE A 117 -4.71 -25.91 4.65
N ILE A 118 -4.45 -27.21 4.78
CA ILE A 118 -3.98 -27.81 6.01
C ILE A 118 -2.46 -27.91 5.97
N LYS A 119 -1.80 -27.50 7.06
CA LYS A 119 -0.35 -27.49 7.20
C LYS A 119 0.02 -28.22 8.48
N ASN A 120 1.03 -29.08 8.40
CA ASN A 120 1.71 -29.56 9.59
C ASN A 120 2.81 -28.57 9.96
N VAL A 121 2.57 -27.78 11.00
CA VAL A 121 3.54 -26.81 11.56
C VAL A 121 4.34 -27.43 12.72
N GLY A 122 3.94 -28.61 13.17
CA GLY A 122 4.63 -29.41 14.16
C GLY A 122 5.89 -30.08 13.63
N GLY A 123 6.71 -30.55 14.57
CA GLY A 123 7.96 -31.24 14.33
C GLY A 123 7.83 -32.74 14.05
N TYR A 124 6.62 -33.29 14.20
CA TYR A 124 6.30 -34.70 13.95
C TYR A 124 5.50 -34.86 12.66
N ASP A 125 5.61 -36.01 12.01
CA ASP A 125 4.71 -36.38 10.92
C ASP A 125 3.34 -36.77 11.47
N GLU A 126 2.28 -36.32 10.82
CA GLU A 126 0.90 -36.52 11.29
C GLU A 126 0.09 -37.42 10.37
N LYS A 127 -0.91 -38.10 10.93
CA LYS A 127 -1.74 -39.08 10.23
C LYS A 127 -3.21 -38.98 10.64
N ASN A 128 -4.09 -39.39 9.72
CA ASN A 128 -5.53 -39.51 9.93
C ASN A 128 -6.20 -38.23 10.45
N ILE A 129 -5.85 -37.10 9.86
CA ILE A 129 -6.44 -35.80 10.22
C ILE A 129 -7.75 -35.63 9.44
N VAL A 130 -8.86 -35.53 10.15
CA VAL A 130 -10.20 -35.23 9.64
C VAL A 130 -10.34 -33.71 9.50
N LEU A 131 -10.58 -33.26 8.27
CA LEU A 131 -10.82 -31.86 7.94
C LEU A 131 -12.28 -31.69 7.49
N SER A 132 -12.99 -30.75 8.10
CA SER A 132 -14.36 -30.36 7.73
C SER A 132 -14.41 -28.91 7.26
N ILE A 133 -15.34 -28.64 6.34
CA ILE A 133 -15.66 -27.30 5.83
C ILE A 133 -17.15 -27.06 6.14
N SER A 134 -17.42 -25.94 6.79
CA SER A 134 -18.74 -25.51 7.25
C SER A 134 -19.09 -24.13 6.72
N ILE A 135 -20.36 -23.90 6.44
CA ILE A 135 -20.89 -22.62 5.97
C ILE A 135 -22.05 -22.23 6.89
N ASN A 136 -21.95 -21.08 7.56
CA ASN A 136 -22.89 -20.65 8.60
C ASN A 136 -23.17 -21.78 9.61
N ASN A 137 -22.09 -22.43 10.08
CA ASN A 137 -22.10 -23.57 11.01
C ASN A 137 -22.68 -24.89 10.47
N LEU A 138 -23.02 -25.00 9.18
CA LEU A 138 -23.44 -26.25 8.56
C LEU A 138 -22.27 -26.91 7.82
N THR A 139 -21.87 -28.12 8.20
CA THR A 139 -20.84 -28.89 7.50
C THR A 139 -21.29 -29.23 6.08
N VAL A 140 -20.55 -28.74 5.08
CA VAL A 140 -20.82 -28.97 3.65
C VAL A 140 -19.83 -29.95 3.00
N HIS A 141 -18.67 -30.16 3.62
CA HIS A 141 -17.67 -31.10 3.14
C HIS A 141 -16.85 -31.65 4.32
N GLU A 142 -16.42 -32.91 4.22
CA GLU A 142 -15.53 -33.55 5.19
C GLU A 142 -14.60 -34.54 4.46
N THR A 143 -13.33 -34.59 4.85
CA THR A 143 -12.33 -35.49 4.27
C THR A 143 -11.26 -35.89 5.28
N THR A 144 -10.54 -36.98 5.02
CA THR A 144 -9.43 -37.44 5.86
C THR A 144 -8.10 -37.34 5.12
N VAL A 145 -7.16 -36.59 5.71
CA VAL A 145 -5.76 -36.54 5.32
C VAL A 145 -5.01 -37.68 6.02
N THR A 146 -4.71 -38.74 5.28
CA THR A 146 -4.11 -39.97 5.80
C THR A 146 -2.67 -39.79 6.30
N TYR A 147 -1.91 -38.89 5.69
CA TYR A 147 -0.53 -38.57 6.05
C TYR A 147 -0.18 -37.13 5.67
N LEU A 148 0.53 -36.43 6.56
CA LEU A 148 1.05 -35.09 6.34
C LEU A 148 2.41 -34.94 7.04
N ALA A 149 3.49 -34.96 6.27
CA ALA A 149 4.85 -34.84 6.79
C ALA A 149 5.09 -33.48 7.47
N SER A 150 6.01 -33.42 8.44
CA SER A 150 6.39 -32.18 9.12
C SER A 150 6.77 -31.08 8.11
N GLY A 151 6.23 -29.88 8.31
CA GLY A 151 6.43 -28.72 7.44
C GLY A 151 5.64 -28.74 6.12
N SER A 152 4.97 -29.85 5.79
CA SER A 152 4.22 -29.99 4.53
C SER A 152 2.82 -29.40 4.61
N THR A 153 2.24 -29.11 3.43
CA THR A 153 0.87 -28.61 3.28
C THR A 153 0.07 -29.51 2.34
N ARG A 154 -1.26 -29.45 2.45
CA ARG A 154 -2.19 -30.04 1.50
C ARG A 154 -3.37 -29.10 1.30
N THR A 155 -3.80 -28.94 0.05
CA THR A 155 -4.97 -28.12 -0.29
C THR A 155 -6.17 -29.02 -0.59
N ILE A 156 -7.30 -28.72 0.04
CA ILE A 156 -8.61 -29.35 -0.20
C ILE A 156 -9.52 -28.27 -0.79
N THR A 157 -10.20 -28.58 -1.90
CA THR A 157 -11.02 -27.59 -2.60
C THR A 157 -12.48 -28.04 -2.63
N TYR A 158 -13.38 -27.14 -2.24
CA TYR A 158 -14.84 -27.33 -2.32
C TYR A 158 -15.45 -26.27 -3.23
N ALA A 159 -16.03 -26.71 -4.34
CA ALA A 159 -16.73 -25.82 -5.27
C ALA A 159 -18.12 -25.49 -4.74
N TRP A 160 -18.42 -24.20 -4.63
CA TRP A 160 -19.65 -23.71 -4.01
C TRP A 160 -20.31 -22.63 -4.87
N THR A 161 -21.60 -22.79 -5.20
CA THR A 161 -22.38 -21.80 -5.95
C THR A 161 -23.47 -21.22 -5.05
N LEU A 162 -23.53 -19.90 -4.96
CA LEU A 162 -24.49 -19.16 -4.13
C LEU A 162 -25.51 -18.42 -4.98
N ASP A 163 -26.78 -18.55 -4.64
CA ASP A 163 -27.91 -17.91 -5.33
C ASP A 163 -28.60 -16.82 -4.48
N LYS A 164 -28.09 -16.55 -3.27
CA LYS A 164 -28.63 -15.55 -2.35
C LYS A 164 -27.54 -14.58 -1.90
N GLU A 165 -27.90 -13.30 -1.86
CA GLU A 165 -27.06 -12.24 -1.31
C GLU A 165 -26.96 -12.36 0.21
N GLY A 166 -25.85 -11.87 0.77
CA GLY A 166 -25.63 -11.85 2.21
C GLY A 166 -24.21 -12.19 2.61
N SER A 167 -23.97 -12.09 3.91
CA SER A 167 -22.70 -12.45 4.53
C SER A 167 -22.75 -13.92 4.96
N TYR A 168 -21.74 -14.69 4.56
CA TYR A 168 -21.60 -16.09 4.93
C TYR A 168 -20.26 -16.29 5.64
N ILE A 169 -20.27 -17.06 6.72
CA ILE A 169 -19.06 -17.43 7.45
C ILE A 169 -18.67 -18.83 7.00
N ILE A 170 -17.50 -18.95 6.39
CA ILE A 170 -16.87 -20.22 6.05
C ILE A 170 -15.95 -20.58 7.18
N THR A 171 -16.12 -21.77 7.74
CA THR A 171 -15.28 -22.29 8.81
C THR A 171 -14.66 -23.60 8.33
N ALA A 172 -13.35 -23.74 8.45
CA ALA A 172 -12.64 -24.97 8.19
C ALA A 172 -12.04 -25.44 9.50
N PHE A 173 -12.22 -26.71 9.83
CA PHE A 173 -11.79 -27.29 11.09
C PHE A 173 -11.04 -28.61 10.84
N ALA A 174 -9.85 -28.76 11.38
CA ALA A 174 -9.14 -30.02 11.49
C ALA A 174 -9.26 -30.55 12.92
N ASN A 175 -9.53 -31.84 13.09
CA ASN A 175 -9.44 -32.43 14.43
C ASN A 175 -7.99 -32.37 14.93
N SER A 176 -7.82 -32.24 16.25
CA SER A 176 -6.49 -32.27 16.83
C SER A 176 -5.87 -33.65 16.76
N VAL A 177 -4.55 -33.69 16.59
CA VAL A 177 -3.75 -34.90 16.68
C VAL A 177 -3.31 -35.14 18.13
N ASN A 178 -2.93 -36.37 18.48
CA ASN A 178 -2.56 -36.70 19.86
C ASN A 178 -1.29 -35.96 20.28
N GLY A 179 -1.33 -35.25 21.42
CA GLY A 179 -0.19 -34.47 21.91
C GLY A 179 -0.10 -33.05 21.37
N GLU A 180 -1.04 -32.64 20.52
CA GLU A 180 -1.17 -31.26 20.07
C GLU A 180 -1.74 -30.38 21.18
N THR A 181 -1.03 -29.29 21.46
CA THR A 181 -1.39 -28.33 22.52
C THR A 181 -1.89 -27.00 21.95
N THR A 182 -1.41 -26.63 20.76
CA THR A 182 -1.92 -25.51 19.98
C THR A 182 -3.07 -26.02 19.12
N ILE A 183 -4.31 -25.92 19.60
CA ILE A 183 -5.49 -26.39 18.85
C ILE A 183 -6.27 -25.24 18.19
N ASN A 184 -5.94 -23.99 18.53
CA ASN A 184 -6.68 -22.81 18.07
C ASN A 184 -6.46 -22.52 16.59
N ASN A 185 -5.33 -22.95 16.03
CA ASN A 185 -4.99 -22.82 14.61
C ASN A 185 -5.53 -23.97 13.76
N ASN A 186 -6.16 -24.97 14.37
CA ASN A 186 -6.83 -26.06 13.65
C ASN A 186 -8.18 -25.61 13.10
N GLU A 187 -8.64 -24.41 13.47
CA GLU A 187 -9.83 -23.78 12.95
C GLU A 187 -9.48 -22.46 12.27
N ALA A 188 -10.00 -22.26 11.06
CA ALA A 188 -9.97 -20.98 10.38
C ALA A 188 -11.39 -20.59 9.99
N SER A 189 -11.71 -19.31 10.12
CA SER A 189 -12.98 -18.78 9.63
C SER A 189 -12.74 -17.57 8.72
N GLN A 190 -13.48 -17.49 7.61
CA GLN A 190 -13.46 -16.36 6.70
C GLN A 190 -14.88 -15.97 6.31
N THR A 191 -15.14 -14.66 6.26
CA THR A 191 -16.42 -14.14 5.77
C THR A 191 -16.35 -13.89 4.26
N ILE A 192 -17.39 -14.33 3.55
CA ILE A 192 -17.62 -14.06 2.14
C ILE A 192 -18.94 -13.33 1.99
N ASN A 193 -18.90 -12.18 1.32
CA ASN A 193 -20.09 -11.38 1.03
C ASN A 193 -20.57 -11.68 -0.39
N VAL A 194 -21.76 -12.25 -0.51
CA VAL A 194 -22.42 -12.46 -1.79
C VAL A 194 -23.20 -11.20 -2.13
N LEU A 195 -22.81 -10.57 -3.23
CA LEU A 195 -23.40 -9.34 -3.75
C LEU A 195 -24.28 -9.67 -4.95
N THR A 196 -25.33 -8.88 -5.16
CA THR A 196 -26.15 -8.97 -6.38
C THR A 196 -25.36 -8.50 -7.60
N SER A 197 -24.42 -7.57 -7.43
CA SER A 197 -23.31 -7.30 -8.34
C SER A 197 -22.16 -6.59 -7.61
N PHE A 198 -20.93 -6.64 -8.13
CA PHE A 198 -19.84 -5.78 -7.63
C PHE A 198 -20.10 -4.29 -7.89
N ALA A 199 -21.11 -3.95 -8.68
CA ALA A 199 -21.44 -2.59 -9.12
C ALA A 199 -22.35 -1.81 -8.14
N GLU A 200 -22.85 -2.41 -7.05
CA GLU A 200 -23.83 -1.73 -6.17
C GLU A 200 -23.23 -0.81 -5.09
N GLN A 201 -21.91 -0.81 -4.85
CA GLN A 201 -21.33 0.22 -3.97
C GLN A 201 -21.14 1.51 -4.76
N LYS A 202 -22.17 2.36 -4.72
CA LYS A 202 -22.15 3.68 -5.30
C LYS A 202 -21.02 4.50 -4.69
N GLN A 203 -20.06 4.90 -5.52
CA GLN A 203 -18.85 5.59 -5.06
C GLN A 203 -19.02 7.10 -5.05
N ILE A 204 -20.10 7.60 -5.65
CA ILE A 204 -20.35 9.01 -5.88
C ILE A 204 -21.71 9.40 -5.29
N LEU A 205 -21.74 10.50 -4.54
CA LEU A 205 -22.98 11.16 -4.14
C LEU A 205 -23.12 12.48 -4.87
N VAL A 206 -24.24 12.71 -5.54
CA VAL A 206 -24.58 14.01 -6.15
C VAL A 206 -25.58 14.74 -5.26
N VAL A 207 -25.14 15.80 -4.62
CA VAL A 207 -25.94 16.67 -3.76
C VAL A 207 -26.45 17.86 -4.59
N SER A 208 -27.77 17.98 -4.68
CA SER A 208 -28.45 19.13 -5.26
C SER A 208 -28.75 20.13 -4.15
N GLY A 209 -27.94 21.20 -4.07
CA GLY A 209 -28.10 22.32 -3.15
C GLY A 209 -29.17 23.31 -3.62
N ASP A 210 -30.44 22.92 -3.51
CA ASP A 210 -31.60 23.56 -4.12
C ASP A 210 -32.48 24.36 -3.14
N THR A 211 -31.98 24.64 -1.93
CA THR A 211 -32.73 25.32 -0.84
C THR A 211 -32.78 26.85 -0.97
N GLY A 212 -31.99 27.42 -1.89
CA GLY A 212 -31.93 28.85 -2.13
C GLY A 212 -32.96 29.38 -3.14
N ASN A 213 -32.75 30.61 -3.63
CA ASN A 213 -33.43 31.10 -4.82
C ASN A 213 -32.51 30.94 -6.03
N SER A 214 -32.95 30.17 -7.01
CA SER A 214 -32.36 30.11 -8.35
C SER A 214 -32.92 31.21 -9.23
N TYR A 215 -32.24 31.44 -10.34
CA TYR A 215 -32.64 32.47 -11.28
C TYR A 215 -33.29 31.88 -12.53
N GLU A 216 -32.53 31.18 -13.35
CA GLU A 216 -32.95 30.71 -14.67
C GLU A 216 -32.78 29.21 -14.85
N TYR A 217 -31.75 28.61 -14.23
CA TYR A 217 -31.35 27.25 -14.56
C TYR A 217 -31.41 26.27 -13.38
N GLY A 218 -31.36 26.75 -12.14
CA GLY A 218 -31.27 25.91 -10.97
C GLY A 218 -29.90 25.21 -10.86
N THR A 219 -29.89 24.00 -10.31
CA THR A 219 -28.67 23.20 -10.16
C THR A 219 -28.30 22.49 -11.45
N SER A 220 -27.03 22.15 -11.61
CA SER A 220 -26.50 21.39 -12.74
C SER A 220 -26.72 19.87 -12.58
N LEU A 221 -27.65 19.44 -11.70
CA LEU A 221 -27.91 18.03 -11.38
C LEU A 221 -28.15 17.17 -12.64
N GLY A 222 -28.94 17.65 -13.59
CA GLY A 222 -29.25 16.92 -14.82
C GLY A 222 -28.02 16.62 -15.67
N LEU A 223 -27.07 17.57 -15.73
CA LEU A 223 -25.83 17.42 -16.49
C LEU A 223 -24.85 16.45 -15.81
N PHE A 224 -24.72 16.52 -14.47
CA PHE A 224 -23.93 15.53 -13.74
C PHE A 224 -24.48 14.13 -13.91
N LYS A 225 -25.81 13.94 -13.80
CA LYS A 225 -26.45 12.65 -14.03
C LYS A 225 -26.16 12.10 -15.42
N SER A 226 -26.31 12.91 -16.47
CA SER A 226 -26.08 12.44 -17.84
C SER A 226 -24.64 11.99 -18.07
N VAL A 227 -23.66 12.68 -17.50
CA VAL A 227 -22.24 12.28 -17.60
C VAL A 227 -21.96 11.01 -16.81
N LEU A 228 -22.49 10.90 -15.59
CA LEU A 228 -22.31 9.71 -14.73
C LEU A 228 -22.93 8.47 -15.37
N GLU A 229 -24.16 8.59 -15.91
CA GLU A 229 -24.87 7.53 -16.62
C GLU A 229 -24.13 7.13 -17.90
N ALA A 230 -23.63 8.08 -18.69
CA ALA A 230 -22.88 7.80 -19.92
C ALA A 230 -21.51 7.12 -19.68
N LYS A 231 -21.00 7.14 -18.45
CA LYS A 231 -19.73 6.54 -18.04
C LYS A 231 -19.91 5.35 -17.09
N ASP A 232 -21.14 4.89 -16.92
CA ASP A 232 -21.51 3.76 -16.05
C ASP A 232 -21.02 3.93 -14.59
N TYR A 233 -20.94 5.18 -14.10
CA TYR A 233 -20.65 5.43 -12.70
C TYR A 233 -21.87 5.12 -11.83
N ALA A 234 -21.70 4.32 -10.79
CA ALA A 234 -22.72 4.08 -9.78
C ALA A 234 -22.78 5.26 -8.79
N TYR A 235 -23.95 5.90 -8.67
CA TYR A 235 -24.14 7.09 -7.84
C TYR A 235 -25.49 7.15 -7.10
N ASP A 236 -25.53 7.93 -6.02
CA ASP A 236 -26.74 8.35 -5.32
C ASP A 236 -27.02 9.85 -5.51
N VAL A 237 -28.28 10.24 -5.30
CA VAL A 237 -28.70 11.64 -5.37
C VAL A 237 -29.28 12.07 -4.03
N TRP A 238 -28.80 13.19 -3.51
CA TRP A 238 -29.33 13.84 -2.32
C TRP A 238 -29.91 15.21 -2.67
N VAL A 239 -31.19 15.43 -2.37
CA VAL A 239 -31.84 16.72 -2.65
C VAL A 239 -32.06 17.46 -1.34
N THR A 240 -31.33 18.55 -1.14
CA THR A 240 -31.28 19.25 0.17
C THR A 240 -32.63 19.81 0.60
N SER A 241 -33.46 20.28 -0.33
CA SER A 241 -34.82 20.78 -0.05
C SER A 241 -35.77 19.70 0.49
N LYS A 242 -35.49 18.42 0.21
CA LYS A 242 -36.32 17.27 0.62
C LYS A 242 -35.75 16.55 1.84
N ASN A 243 -34.43 16.41 1.90
CA ASN A 243 -33.73 15.54 2.84
C ASN A 243 -32.96 16.32 3.93
N GLY A 244 -32.88 17.65 3.81
CA GLY A 244 -32.01 18.47 4.65
C GLY A 244 -30.52 18.30 4.30
N THR A 245 -29.65 18.74 5.19
CA THR A 245 -28.19 18.62 5.02
C THR A 245 -27.74 17.18 5.31
N PRO A 246 -26.98 16.53 4.40
CA PRO A 246 -26.41 15.20 4.67
C PRO A 246 -25.43 15.27 5.84
N SER A 247 -25.35 14.21 6.66
CA SER A 247 -24.37 14.13 7.76
C SER A 247 -22.98 13.74 7.25
N VAL A 248 -21.94 14.01 8.03
CA VAL A 248 -20.57 13.55 7.72
C VAL A 248 -20.53 12.03 7.57
N SER A 249 -21.22 11.28 8.44
CA SER A 249 -21.32 9.82 8.37
C SER A 249 -21.99 9.32 7.09
N GLU A 250 -22.92 10.09 6.50
CA GLU A 250 -23.50 9.79 5.20
C GLU A 250 -22.47 10.02 4.09
N LEU A 251 -21.79 11.18 4.09
CA LEU A 251 -20.79 11.50 3.07
C LEU A 251 -19.63 10.49 3.04
N LEU A 252 -19.19 9.99 4.20
CA LEU A 252 -18.09 9.02 4.32
C LEU A 252 -18.37 7.66 3.65
N LYS A 253 -19.61 7.38 3.23
CA LYS A 253 -19.95 6.19 2.44
C LYS A 253 -19.45 6.30 0.99
N TYR A 254 -19.19 7.53 0.52
CA TYR A 254 -18.84 7.83 -0.86
C TYR A 254 -17.39 8.29 -0.95
N LYS A 255 -16.73 7.96 -2.06
CA LYS A 255 -15.36 8.41 -2.37
C LYS A 255 -15.35 9.85 -2.88
N VAL A 256 -16.39 10.23 -3.62
CA VAL A 256 -16.56 11.57 -4.17
C VAL A 256 -17.95 12.11 -3.85
N VAL A 257 -17.99 13.34 -3.37
CA VAL A 257 -19.22 14.12 -3.21
C VAL A 257 -19.23 15.23 -4.24
N ILE A 258 -20.22 15.24 -5.11
CA ILE A 258 -20.48 16.32 -6.07
C ILE A 258 -21.55 17.22 -5.46
N TRP A 259 -21.24 18.49 -5.23
CA TRP A 259 -22.18 19.48 -4.71
C TRP A 259 -22.47 20.53 -5.76
N THR A 260 -23.68 20.52 -6.32
CA THR A 260 -24.10 21.49 -7.33
C THR A 260 -25.11 22.47 -6.74
N THR A 261 -24.81 23.75 -6.89
CA THR A 261 -25.72 24.85 -6.60
C THR A 261 -26.04 25.67 -7.85
N GLY A 262 -25.40 25.42 -8.99
CA GLY A 262 -25.69 26.08 -10.26
C GLY A 262 -25.80 27.60 -10.14
N ASP A 263 -26.99 28.15 -10.44
CA ASP A 263 -27.29 29.58 -10.32
C ASP A 263 -28.13 29.96 -9.09
N TYR A 264 -28.14 29.12 -8.05
CA TYR A 264 -28.68 29.51 -6.75
C TYR A 264 -27.77 30.57 -6.13
N ILE A 265 -28.30 31.79 -5.95
CA ILE A 265 -27.53 32.98 -5.54
C ILE A 265 -27.89 33.51 -4.15
N SER A 266 -28.78 32.85 -3.41
CA SER A 266 -29.07 33.19 -2.01
C SER A 266 -29.22 31.92 -1.19
N LYS A 267 -28.49 31.77 -0.08
CA LYS A 267 -28.45 30.54 0.74
C LYS A 267 -28.05 29.28 -0.05
N SER A 268 -27.19 29.41 -1.07
CA SER A 268 -26.75 28.28 -1.90
C SER A 268 -25.89 27.25 -1.15
N MET A 269 -25.20 27.67 -0.09
CA MET A 269 -24.57 26.79 0.88
C MET A 269 -24.57 27.46 2.26
N THR A 270 -24.98 26.72 3.28
CA THR A 270 -25.07 27.17 4.67
C THR A 270 -23.78 26.87 5.45
N TYR A 271 -23.61 27.47 6.63
CA TYR A 271 -22.44 27.21 7.48
C TYR A 271 -22.39 25.75 7.98
N ILE A 272 -23.56 25.13 8.16
CA ILE A 272 -23.68 23.73 8.58
C ILE A 272 -23.16 22.82 7.46
N GLU A 273 -23.58 23.08 6.22
CA GLU A 273 -23.12 22.33 5.05
C GLU A 273 -21.62 22.49 4.83
N ALA A 274 -21.10 23.72 4.93
CA ALA A 274 -19.67 23.98 4.82
C ALA A 274 -18.87 23.24 5.93
N ALA A 275 -19.38 23.19 7.16
CA ALA A 275 -18.74 22.45 8.25
C ALA A 275 -18.74 20.93 7.99
N VAL A 276 -19.83 20.38 7.45
CA VAL A 276 -19.91 18.97 7.07
C VAL A 276 -18.90 18.65 5.96
N LEU A 277 -18.82 19.46 4.91
CA LEU A 277 -17.87 19.27 3.81
C LEU A 277 -16.41 19.38 4.29
N LYS A 278 -16.12 20.33 5.18
CA LYS A 278 -14.80 20.45 5.81
C LYS A 278 -14.42 19.17 6.56
N GLN A 279 -15.32 18.61 7.36
CA GLN A 279 -15.05 17.36 8.09
C GLN A 279 -14.86 16.17 7.13
N TYR A 280 -15.66 16.10 6.07
CA TYR A 280 -15.50 15.07 5.04
C TYR A 280 -14.12 15.16 4.35
N LEU A 281 -13.65 16.37 4.01
CA LEU A 281 -12.29 16.59 3.49
C LEU A 281 -11.20 16.18 4.48
N LEU A 282 -11.32 16.57 5.75
CA LEU A 282 -10.37 16.20 6.80
C LEU A 282 -10.25 14.69 6.98
N MET A 283 -11.28 13.93 6.61
CA MET A 283 -11.30 12.46 6.62
C MET A 283 -10.88 11.83 5.28
N GLY A 284 -10.33 12.63 4.36
CA GLY A 284 -9.80 12.16 3.07
C GLY A 284 -10.84 12.03 1.95
N GLY A 285 -12.06 12.52 2.15
CA GLY A 285 -13.13 12.51 1.15
C GLY A 285 -12.94 13.57 0.06
N ASN A 286 -13.24 13.25 -1.20
CA ASN A 286 -12.99 14.14 -2.33
C ASN A 286 -14.26 14.90 -2.76
N ILE A 287 -14.13 16.19 -3.10
CA ILE A 287 -15.31 17.03 -3.43
C ILE A 287 -15.18 17.67 -4.81
N LEU A 288 -16.25 17.63 -5.59
CA LEU A 288 -16.47 18.55 -6.70
C LEU A 288 -17.56 19.54 -6.29
N ILE A 289 -17.27 20.84 -6.30
CA ILE A 289 -18.24 21.88 -6.00
C ILE A 289 -18.48 22.74 -7.25
N GLU A 290 -19.75 22.98 -7.56
CA GLU A 290 -20.15 23.84 -8.66
C GLU A 290 -21.18 24.86 -8.20
N GLY A 291 -20.96 26.13 -8.56
CA GLY A 291 -21.91 27.18 -8.28
C GLY A 291 -21.35 28.59 -8.45
N ALA A 292 -22.16 29.46 -9.06
CA ALA A 292 -21.89 30.89 -9.05
C ALA A 292 -22.22 31.48 -7.66
N PHE A 293 -21.48 32.51 -7.22
CA PHE A 293 -21.71 33.26 -5.97
C PHE A 293 -21.45 32.52 -4.64
N LEU A 294 -20.85 31.33 -4.67
CA LEU A 294 -20.56 30.57 -3.45
C LEU A 294 -19.55 31.28 -2.53
N ALA A 295 -18.54 31.96 -3.09
CA ALA A 295 -17.58 32.70 -2.30
C ALA A 295 -18.20 33.99 -1.77
N TYR A 296 -19.03 34.72 -2.54
CA TYR A 296 -19.64 35.98 -2.09
C TYR A 296 -20.70 35.82 -0.99
N ASN A 297 -21.62 34.85 -1.12
CA ASN A 297 -22.84 34.74 -0.30
C ASN A 297 -22.65 34.43 1.19
N ASN A 298 -21.39 34.38 1.63
CA ASN A 298 -21.00 33.90 2.93
C ASN A 298 -20.26 35.02 3.70
N PRO A 299 -20.83 35.53 4.82
CA PRO A 299 -20.23 36.62 5.59
C PRO A 299 -18.85 36.24 6.17
N PRO A 300 -18.05 37.19 6.67
CA PRO A 300 -16.69 36.94 7.19
C PRO A 300 -16.59 35.83 8.27
N SER A 301 -17.68 35.49 8.96
CA SER A 301 -17.79 34.35 9.87
C SER A 301 -17.78 32.96 9.20
N TYR A 302 -17.76 32.90 7.86
CA TYR A 302 -17.66 31.70 7.02
C TYR A 302 -16.23 31.53 6.45
N SER A 303 -15.20 31.99 7.17
CA SER A 303 -13.80 31.84 6.73
C SER A 303 -13.49 30.41 6.28
N ASP A 304 -14.04 29.42 6.97
CA ASP A 304 -13.86 27.99 6.68
C ASP A 304 -14.34 27.54 5.29
N LEU A 305 -15.43 28.09 4.74
CA LEU A 305 -15.88 27.67 3.40
C LEU A 305 -14.84 28.10 2.34
N ARG A 306 -14.37 29.34 2.39
CA ARG A 306 -13.41 29.86 1.41
C ARG A 306 -12.04 29.21 1.58
N SER A 307 -11.52 29.14 2.81
CA SER A 307 -10.14 28.71 3.05
C SER A 307 -9.96 27.21 3.26
N ALA A 308 -10.99 26.48 3.73
CA ALA A 308 -10.87 25.07 4.11
C ALA A 308 -11.74 24.11 3.27
N VAL A 309 -12.61 24.63 2.40
CA VAL A 309 -13.44 23.81 1.49
C VAL A 309 -13.19 24.20 0.04
N LEU A 310 -13.32 25.49 -0.32
CA LEU A 310 -13.10 25.95 -1.70
C LEU A 310 -11.62 26.19 -2.02
N HIS A 311 -10.80 26.42 -1.00
CA HIS A 311 -9.37 26.77 -1.10
C HIS A 311 -9.12 27.98 -2.01
N VAL A 312 -9.87 29.06 -1.79
CA VAL A 312 -9.74 30.33 -2.52
C VAL A 312 -9.73 31.56 -1.62
N SER A 313 -9.05 32.61 -2.09
CA SER A 313 -9.16 33.98 -1.59
C SER A 313 -10.23 34.74 -2.38
N PHE A 314 -11.08 35.50 -1.68
CA PHE A 314 -12.18 36.24 -2.29
C PHE A 314 -11.83 37.72 -2.50
N HIS A 315 -12.06 38.23 -3.71
CA HIS A 315 -11.68 39.58 -4.17
C HIS A 315 -12.87 40.41 -4.64
N GLY A 316 -14.10 39.94 -4.44
CA GLY A 316 -15.33 40.61 -4.83
C GLY A 316 -16.22 39.72 -5.71
N TYR A 317 -17.37 40.26 -6.11
CA TYR A 317 -18.32 39.57 -6.97
C TYR A 317 -18.22 40.11 -8.41
N ASP A 318 -18.83 39.35 -9.33
CA ASP A 318 -18.96 39.65 -10.76
C ASP A 318 -17.64 39.96 -11.47
N ALA A 319 -16.96 38.90 -11.91
CA ALA A 319 -15.71 38.97 -12.66
C ALA A 319 -15.84 39.61 -14.06
N ASN A 320 -17.06 39.89 -14.56
CA ASN A 320 -17.30 40.46 -15.89
C ASN A 320 -16.51 39.75 -17.02
N THR A 321 -16.89 38.51 -17.29
CA THR A 321 -16.19 37.58 -18.18
C THR A 321 -17.11 37.04 -19.28
N THR A 322 -16.52 36.57 -20.38
CA THR A 322 -17.25 35.92 -21.48
C THR A 322 -16.94 34.43 -21.61
N GLY A 323 -16.13 33.85 -20.71
CA GLY A 323 -15.74 32.44 -20.83
C GLY A 323 -14.51 32.08 -20.01
N LEU A 324 -13.84 30.99 -20.41
CA LEU A 324 -12.67 30.43 -19.75
C LEU A 324 -11.47 30.33 -20.70
N THR A 325 -10.26 30.46 -20.15
CA THR A 325 -8.98 30.11 -20.78
C THR A 325 -8.27 29.09 -19.89
N ILE A 326 -7.91 27.94 -20.46
CA ILE A 326 -7.14 26.89 -19.80
C ILE A 326 -5.71 27.40 -19.57
N THR A 327 -5.22 27.27 -18.33
CA THR A 327 -3.88 27.67 -17.93
C THR A 327 -2.94 26.48 -17.72
N MET A 328 -3.48 25.29 -17.48
CA MET A 328 -2.71 24.04 -17.31
C MET A 328 -3.20 22.93 -18.26
N PRO A 329 -2.90 23.02 -19.57
CA PRO A 329 -3.43 22.07 -20.56
C PRO A 329 -2.92 20.63 -20.40
N GLN A 330 -1.81 20.42 -19.69
CA GLN A 330 -1.25 19.09 -19.41
C GLN A 330 -1.88 18.42 -18.19
N HIS A 331 -2.67 19.14 -17.39
CA HIS A 331 -3.30 18.57 -16.21
C HIS A 331 -4.44 17.62 -16.62
N PRO A 332 -4.65 16.47 -15.95
CA PRO A 332 -5.70 15.51 -16.31
C PRO A 332 -7.10 16.11 -16.46
N ILE A 333 -7.45 17.09 -15.60
CA ILE A 333 -8.72 17.82 -15.68
C ILE A 333 -8.91 18.55 -17.02
N ALA A 334 -7.82 19.04 -17.63
CA ALA A 334 -7.84 19.77 -18.88
C ALA A 334 -7.70 18.87 -20.13
N SER A 335 -7.54 17.56 -19.94
CA SER A 335 -7.26 16.62 -21.04
C SER A 335 -8.36 16.63 -22.11
N GLY A 336 -7.97 16.88 -23.36
CA GLY A 336 -8.90 16.93 -24.50
C GLY A 336 -9.84 18.14 -24.51
N LEU A 337 -9.70 19.10 -23.61
CA LEU A 337 -10.45 20.37 -23.67
C LEU A 337 -9.80 21.34 -24.65
N SER A 338 -10.62 22.17 -25.30
CA SER A 338 -10.12 23.33 -26.05
C SER A 338 -9.47 24.35 -25.10
N LEU A 339 -8.43 25.05 -25.54
CA LEU A 339 -7.72 26.04 -24.70
C LEU A 339 -8.60 27.21 -24.24
N THR A 340 -9.68 27.48 -24.96
CA THR A 340 -10.66 28.51 -24.62
C THR A 340 -12.08 27.99 -24.79
N ALA A 341 -12.99 28.44 -23.94
CA ALA A 341 -14.42 28.18 -24.09
C ALA A 341 -15.22 29.45 -23.80
N ASN A 342 -15.96 29.93 -24.80
CA ASN A 342 -16.86 31.06 -24.62
C ASN A 342 -18.17 30.60 -23.97
N PHE A 343 -18.71 31.41 -23.08
CA PHE A 343 -20.02 31.17 -22.52
C PHE A 343 -21.09 31.31 -23.60
N VAL A 344 -21.94 30.30 -23.72
CA VAL A 344 -23.05 30.23 -24.68
C VAL A 344 -24.33 30.87 -24.14
N LYS A 345 -24.35 31.24 -22.85
CA LYS A 345 -25.46 31.93 -22.20
C LYS A 345 -24.97 33.16 -21.46
N LYS A 346 -25.81 34.20 -21.47
CA LYS A 346 -25.56 35.42 -20.70
C LYS A 346 -26.07 35.24 -19.27
N TYR A 347 -25.19 35.42 -18.30
CA TYR A 347 -25.57 35.41 -16.89
C TYR A 347 -26.10 36.79 -16.44
N ARG A 348 -27.01 36.81 -15.47
CA ARG A 348 -27.49 38.07 -14.86
C ARG A 348 -26.52 38.59 -13.80
N TYR A 349 -25.91 37.69 -13.05
CA TYR A 349 -24.90 37.98 -12.05
C TYR A 349 -23.68 37.12 -12.37
N GLY A 350 -22.51 37.75 -12.51
CA GLY A 350 -21.29 37.08 -12.94
C GLY A 350 -20.55 36.34 -11.83
N PRO A 351 -19.63 35.43 -12.19
CA PRO A 351 -18.95 34.58 -11.22
C PRO A 351 -18.14 35.39 -10.20
N ASP A 352 -17.80 34.76 -9.06
CA ASP A 352 -17.01 35.43 -8.02
C ASP A 352 -15.59 35.75 -8.52
N LYS A 353 -14.98 36.78 -7.94
CA LYS A 353 -13.57 37.09 -8.15
C LYS A 353 -12.77 36.31 -7.12
N VAL A 354 -12.21 35.19 -7.53
CA VAL A 354 -11.43 34.32 -6.64
C VAL A 354 -10.05 34.02 -7.21
N LEU A 355 -9.11 33.74 -6.32
CA LEU A 355 -7.77 33.24 -6.64
C LEU A 355 -7.46 32.03 -5.74
N PRO A 356 -6.65 31.05 -6.19
CA PRO A 356 -6.27 29.91 -5.36
C PRO A 356 -5.65 30.36 -4.04
N SER A 357 -5.93 29.66 -2.94
CA SER A 357 -5.34 29.96 -1.63
C SER A 357 -5.01 28.70 -0.84
N GLY A 358 -3.88 28.72 -0.15
CA GLY A 358 -3.39 27.58 0.63
C GLY A 358 -2.37 26.74 -0.14
N ARG A 359 -1.69 25.85 0.57
CA ARG A 359 -0.68 24.97 -0.02
C ARG A 359 -1.38 23.84 -0.78
N GLY A 360 -1.09 23.69 -2.07
CA GLY A 360 -1.74 22.68 -2.93
C GLY A 360 -2.94 23.18 -3.72
N ALA A 361 -3.34 24.45 -3.56
CA ALA A 361 -4.35 25.08 -4.40
C ALA A 361 -3.73 25.69 -5.67
N PHE A 362 -4.33 25.45 -6.84
CA PHE A 362 -3.88 25.97 -8.12
C PHE A 362 -5.01 26.14 -9.13
N GLU A 363 -4.77 26.96 -10.16
CA GLU A 363 -5.74 27.28 -11.21
C GLU A 363 -5.59 26.35 -12.42
N ILE A 364 -6.70 25.76 -12.87
CA ILE A 364 -6.77 25.03 -14.16
C ILE A 364 -7.23 25.94 -15.29
N ALA A 365 -8.11 26.90 -14.99
CA ALA A 365 -8.61 27.86 -15.94
C ALA A 365 -8.98 29.19 -15.27
N LYS A 366 -8.65 30.29 -15.95
CA LYS A 366 -9.07 31.64 -15.60
C LYS A 366 -10.21 32.13 -16.49
N PHE A 367 -10.88 33.17 -16.05
CA PHE A 367 -11.87 33.87 -16.84
C PHE A 367 -11.24 34.68 -17.99
N ILE A 368 -11.94 34.75 -19.13
CA ILE A 368 -11.54 35.61 -20.24
C ILE A 368 -11.77 37.07 -19.83
N TYR A 369 -10.80 37.94 -20.14
CA TYR A 369 -10.79 39.38 -19.79
C TYR A 369 -10.78 39.71 -18.29
N ALA A 370 -10.60 38.71 -17.42
CA ALA A 370 -10.53 38.91 -15.98
C ALA A 370 -9.39 38.09 -15.35
N PRO A 371 -8.59 38.66 -14.43
CA PRO A 371 -7.45 37.96 -13.83
C PRO A 371 -7.89 37.04 -12.67
N TYR A 372 -9.07 36.43 -12.76
CA TYR A 372 -9.67 35.63 -11.69
C TYR A 372 -9.95 34.21 -12.15
N THR A 373 -9.91 33.28 -11.20
CA THR A 373 -10.00 31.85 -11.43
C THR A 373 -11.44 31.41 -11.66
N GLY A 374 -11.64 30.65 -12.75
CA GLY A 374 -12.91 29.98 -13.03
C GLY A 374 -12.93 28.54 -12.55
N ILE A 375 -11.80 27.82 -12.69
CA ILE A 375 -11.64 26.44 -12.22
C ILE A 375 -10.47 26.40 -11.25
N ASN A 376 -10.79 26.30 -9.96
CA ASN A 376 -9.81 26.13 -8.88
C ASN A 376 -9.71 24.65 -8.50
N VAL A 377 -8.50 24.18 -8.23
CA VAL A 377 -8.24 22.83 -7.75
C VAL A 377 -7.42 22.91 -6.48
N PHE A 378 -7.73 22.05 -5.52
CA PHE A 378 -6.91 21.82 -4.34
C PHE A 378 -6.54 20.34 -4.27
N ASP A 379 -5.24 20.04 -4.34
CA ASP A 379 -4.73 18.70 -4.09
C ASP A 379 -4.28 18.56 -2.63
N GLY A 380 -5.14 17.96 -1.81
CA GLY A 380 -4.93 17.76 -0.37
C GLY A 380 -3.90 16.69 0.00
N THR A 381 -3.29 16.00 -0.96
CA THR A 381 -2.34 14.89 -0.70
C THR A 381 -1.12 15.33 0.11
N ALA A 382 -0.66 16.58 -0.04
CA ALA A 382 0.44 17.11 0.75
C ALA A 382 0.07 17.35 2.23
N GLU A 383 -1.23 17.43 2.54
CA GLU A 383 -1.77 17.72 3.86
C GLU A 383 -2.49 16.52 4.50
N GLY A 384 -2.61 15.39 3.80
CA GLY A 384 -3.30 14.20 4.30
C GLY A 384 -4.82 14.31 4.29
N ILE A 385 -5.37 15.25 3.51
CA ILE A 385 -6.80 15.51 3.42
C ILE A 385 -7.30 15.32 1.99
N GLY A 386 -8.62 15.34 1.80
CA GLY A 386 -9.26 15.17 0.51
C GLY A 386 -8.95 16.29 -0.50
N SER A 387 -9.16 15.99 -1.77
CA SER A 387 -8.98 16.94 -2.88
C SER A 387 -10.29 17.63 -3.27
N VAL A 388 -10.18 18.83 -3.84
CA VAL A 388 -11.33 19.64 -4.28
C VAL A 388 -11.16 20.10 -5.73
N VAL A 389 -12.24 20.00 -6.50
CA VAL A 389 -12.40 20.74 -7.76
C VAL A 389 -13.55 21.72 -7.58
N TYR A 390 -13.29 23.01 -7.77
CA TYR A 390 -14.29 24.07 -7.64
C TYR A 390 -14.51 24.80 -8.98
N PHE A 391 -15.73 24.67 -9.50
CA PHE A 391 -16.22 25.45 -10.63
C PHE A 391 -16.96 26.69 -10.12
N ASN A 392 -16.30 27.84 -10.25
CA ASN A 392 -16.82 29.13 -9.84
C ASN A 392 -17.77 29.74 -10.89
N PHE A 393 -18.66 28.94 -11.45
CA PHE A 393 -19.63 29.35 -12.47
C PHE A 393 -20.70 28.26 -12.61
N ASN A 394 -21.82 28.57 -13.27
CA ASN A 394 -22.80 27.55 -13.63
C ASN A 394 -22.34 26.80 -14.89
N LEU A 395 -22.24 25.47 -14.82
CA LEU A 395 -21.78 24.63 -15.93
C LEU A 395 -22.64 24.79 -17.21
N LEU A 396 -23.91 25.15 -17.07
CA LEU A 396 -24.83 25.38 -18.19
C LEU A 396 -24.53 26.65 -18.99
N TRP A 397 -23.54 27.46 -18.57
CA TRP A 397 -23.01 28.56 -19.36
C TRP A 397 -21.99 28.10 -20.40
N LEU A 398 -21.41 26.91 -20.27
CA LEU A 398 -20.43 26.38 -21.22
C LEU A 398 -21.09 25.63 -22.38
N PRO A 399 -20.40 25.47 -23.54
CA PRO A 399 -20.80 24.51 -24.55
C PRO A 399 -20.93 23.12 -23.94
N LYS A 400 -22.01 22.40 -24.28
CA LYS A 400 -22.37 21.13 -23.64
C LYS A 400 -21.22 20.12 -23.64
N GLU A 401 -20.59 19.88 -24.80
CA GLU A 401 -19.48 18.91 -24.93
C GLU A 401 -18.27 19.28 -24.07
N PHE A 402 -17.97 20.58 -23.95
CA PHE A 402 -16.89 21.06 -23.09
C PHE A 402 -17.22 20.79 -21.61
N ALA A 403 -18.45 21.09 -21.19
CA ALA A 403 -18.89 20.86 -19.83
C ALA A 403 -18.91 19.36 -19.47
N GLU A 404 -19.42 18.50 -20.35
CA GLU A 404 -19.44 17.05 -20.15
C GLU A 404 -18.03 16.47 -20.02
N ARG A 405 -17.10 16.87 -20.90
CA ARG A 405 -15.69 16.46 -20.82
C ARG A 405 -15.02 16.97 -19.54
N LEU A 406 -15.27 18.21 -19.15
CA LEU A 406 -14.72 18.78 -17.92
C LEU A 406 -15.19 18.00 -16.68
N ILE A 407 -16.49 17.68 -16.60
CA ILE A 407 -17.05 16.86 -15.52
C ILE A 407 -16.41 15.47 -15.50
N GLU A 408 -16.32 14.80 -16.65
CA GLU A 408 -15.68 13.48 -16.78
C GLU A 408 -14.25 13.51 -16.24
N ASN A 409 -13.44 14.46 -16.71
CA ASN A 409 -12.04 14.55 -16.31
C ASN A 409 -11.87 14.88 -14.82
N SER A 410 -12.75 15.74 -14.26
CA SER A 410 -12.73 16.07 -12.84
C SER A 410 -13.12 14.89 -11.95
N ILE A 411 -14.14 14.11 -12.34
CA ILE A 411 -14.51 12.89 -11.62
C ILE A 411 -13.38 11.87 -11.70
N TYR A 412 -12.80 11.65 -12.88
CA TYR A 412 -11.66 10.76 -13.06
C TYR A 412 -10.49 11.15 -12.14
N TRP A 413 -10.14 12.44 -12.10
CA TRP A 413 -9.06 12.93 -11.24
C TRP A 413 -9.39 12.79 -9.75
N LEU A 414 -10.62 13.06 -9.31
CA LEU A 414 -11.03 12.89 -7.91
C LEU A 414 -11.16 11.41 -7.50
N MET A 415 -11.33 10.51 -8.46
CA MET A 415 -11.37 9.05 -8.24
C MET A 415 -10.00 8.37 -8.38
N ARG A 416 -8.94 9.14 -8.66
CA ARG A 416 -7.61 8.60 -8.96
C ARG A 416 -7.08 7.73 -7.83
N LYS A 417 -6.51 6.58 -8.21
CA LYS A 417 -5.66 5.74 -7.35
C LYS A 417 -4.20 6.01 -7.70
N SER A 418 -3.79 7.26 -7.61
CA SER A 418 -2.43 7.66 -7.95
C SER A 418 -1.47 7.29 -6.84
N ILE A 419 -0.19 7.26 -7.18
CA ILE A 419 0.90 7.17 -6.21
C ILE A 419 0.78 8.25 -5.14
N SER A 420 0.47 9.48 -5.54
CA SER A 420 0.32 10.60 -4.60
C SER A 420 -0.76 10.38 -3.53
N VAL A 421 -1.93 9.86 -3.95
CA VAL A 421 -3.04 9.57 -3.04
C VAL A 421 -2.68 8.45 -2.08
N PHE A 422 -2.06 7.38 -2.57
CA PHE A 422 -1.71 6.25 -1.73
C PHE A 422 -0.67 6.64 -0.67
N ILE A 423 0.42 7.27 -1.08
CA ILE A 423 1.50 7.68 -0.17
C ILE A 423 0.97 8.65 0.88
N SER A 424 0.16 9.63 0.46
CA SER A 424 -0.52 10.53 1.40
C SER A 424 -1.31 9.75 2.44
N LYS A 425 -2.13 8.77 2.03
CA LYS A 425 -2.90 7.98 2.98
C LYS A 425 -2.01 7.20 3.95
N CYS A 426 -0.88 6.66 3.50
CA CYS A 426 0.07 5.96 4.38
C CYS A 426 0.77 6.89 5.37
N ILE A 427 1.28 8.04 4.91
CA ILE A 427 2.03 8.98 5.76
C ILE A 427 1.15 9.50 6.91
N PHE A 428 -0.12 9.78 6.61
CA PHE A 428 -1.07 10.35 7.56
C PHE A 428 -1.97 9.31 8.23
N ALA A 429 -1.71 8.02 7.99
CA ALA A 429 -2.53 6.93 8.50
C ALA A 429 -2.54 6.91 10.05
N PRO A 430 -3.67 6.54 10.67
CA PRO A 430 -3.69 6.20 12.10
C PRO A 430 -2.68 5.10 12.43
N GLU A 431 -2.24 5.04 13.69
CA GLU A 431 -1.32 4.00 14.14
C GLU A 431 -1.85 2.60 13.85
N ASN A 432 -0.98 1.70 13.41
CA ASN A 432 -1.28 0.29 13.16
C ASN A 432 -2.37 0.01 12.10
N SER A 433 -2.57 0.91 11.14
CA SER A 433 -3.58 0.77 10.07
C SER A 433 -2.99 0.46 8.68
N VAL A 434 -1.68 0.63 8.51
CA VAL A 434 -0.94 0.28 7.28
C VAL A 434 -0.06 -0.93 7.55
N TYR A 435 0.06 -1.80 6.55
CA TYR A 435 0.87 -3.03 6.60
C TYR A 435 2.07 -2.89 5.65
N PHE A 436 3.27 -2.78 6.20
CA PHE A 436 4.51 -2.85 5.45
C PHE A 436 4.99 -4.31 5.39
N VAL A 437 5.26 -4.81 4.19
CA VAL A 437 5.73 -6.18 3.96
C VAL A 437 7.03 -6.16 3.16
N TYR A 438 8.08 -6.67 3.80
CA TYR A 438 9.44 -6.76 3.26
C TYR A 438 9.77 -8.20 2.87
N GLY A 439 10.70 -8.45 1.95
CA GLY A 439 11.17 -9.80 1.65
C GLY A 439 12.01 -10.43 2.78
N CYS A 440 11.83 -11.71 3.09
CA CYS A 440 12.64 -12.42 4.08
C CYS A 440 14.10 -12.56 3.63
N MET A 441 15.04 -12.09 4.46
CA MET A 441 16.49 -12.19 4.25
C MET A 441 17.00 -13.60 4.56
N ASN A 442 17.67 -14.25 3.61
CA ASN A 442 18.34 -15.54 3.83
C ASN A 442 19.87 -15.43 3.98
N ASN A 443 20.50 -14.30 3.62
CA ASN A 443 21.96 -14.10 3.66
C ASN A 443 22.31 -12.66 4.10
N ALA A 444 23.48 -12.48 4.74
CA ALA A 444 23.99 -11.20 5.25
C ALA A 444 24.42 -10.19 4.17
N ASP A 445 24.51 -10.58 2.89
CA ASP A 445 24.98 -9.72 1.80
C ASP A 445 23.86 -8.86 1.15
N ASN A 446 22.62 -8.87 1.67
CA ASN A 446 21.42 -8.37 0.98
C ASN A 446 20.71 -7.18 1.65
N GLU A 447 21.31 -6.50 2.64
CA GLU A 447 20.64 -5.40 3.37
C GLU A 447 20.16 -4.25 2.46
N ILE A 448 20.83 -4.02 1.32
CA ILE A 448 20.48 -2.93 0.39
C ILE A 448 19.21 -3.23 -0.43
N ILE A 449 18.83 -4.49 -0.63
CA ILE A 449 17.83 -4.93 -1.63
C ILE A 449 16.37 -4.63 -1.22
N GLN A 450 16.14 -4.05 -0.05
CA GLN A 450 14.80 -3.69 0.42
C GLN A 450 14.74 -2.35 1.17
N LEU A 451 15.77 -1.50 1.05
CA LEU A 451 15.87 -0.27 1.84
C LEU A 451 14.75 0.75 1.55
N SER A 452 14.13 0.68 0.38
CA SER A 452 13.06 1.62 0.02
C SER A 452 11.85 1.53 0.95
N GLY A 453 11.52 0.32 1.42
CA GLY A 453 10.42 0.07 2.35
C GLY A 453 10.62 0.72 3.72
N PRO A 454 11.71 0.41 4.45
CA PRO A 454 12.04 1.07 5.71
C PRO A 454 12.21 2.59 5.58
N ILE A 455 12.77 3.09 4.47
CA ILE A 455 12.88 4.54 4.22
C ILE A 455 11.49 5.16 4.06
N PHE A 456 10.54 4.50 3.39
CA PHE A 456 9.15 4.94 3.38
C PHE A 456 8.54 4.86 4.79
N TYR A 457 8.73 3.76 5.51
CA TYR A 457 8.18 3.60 6.86
C TYR A 457 8.51 4.77 7.79
N VAL A 458 9.75 5.27 7.77
CA VAL A 458 10.15 6.41 8.61
C VAL A 458 9.56 7.76 8.18
N GLN A 459 8.95 7.86 7.00
CA GLN A 459 8.17 9.04 6.59
C GLN A 459 6.75 9.04 7.18
N CYS A 460 6.27 7.91 7.72
CA CYS A 460 4.96 7.83 8.34
C CYS A 460 4.92 8.63 9.66
N ARG A 461 3.81 9.34 9.90
CA ARG A 461 3.61 10.13 11.13
C ARG A 461 3.37 9.28 12.36
N ASN A 462 2.76 8.11 12.17
CA ASN A 462 2.44 7.17 13.23
C ASN A 462 3.06 5.81 12.92
N SER A 463 3.40 5.06 13.97
CA SER A 463 3.90 3.69 13.85
C SER A 463 2.92 2.80 13.07
N GLN A 464 3.44 2.04 12.12
CA GLN A 464 2.65 1.11 11.31
C GLN A 464 3.13 -0.34 11.53
N ARG A 465 2.32 -1.30 11.05
CA ARG A 465 2.64 -2.72 11.19
C ARG A 465 3.68 -3.13 10.17
N GLN A 466 4.64 -3.95 10.59
CA GLN A 466 5.75 -4.39 9.75
C GLN A 466 5.87 -5.90 9.80
N PHE A 467 6.01 -6.52 8.64
CA PHE A 467 6.11 -7.96 8.48
C PHE A 467 7.13 -8.29 7.41
N TYR A 468 7.61 -9.53 7.44
CA TYR A 468 8.29 -10.11 6.30
C TYR A 468 7.32 -10.94 5.46
N ASP A 469 7.67 -11.20 4.21
CA ASP A 469 6.86 -11.88 3.19
C ASP A 469 6.60 -13.37 3.50
N LYS A 470 7.20 -13.91 4.56
CA LYS A 470 6.90 -15.25 5.10
C LYS A 470 6.20 -15.22 6.46
N ALA A 471 5.68 -14.06 6.87
CA ALA A 471 4.99 -13.90 8.14
C ALA A 471 3.74 -14.79 8.19
N GLN A 472 3.77 -15.81 9.05
CA GLN A 472 2.66 -16.75 9.21
C GLN A 472 1.38 -16.03 9.64
N GLY A 473 0.25 -16.42 9.05
CA GLY A 473 -1.06 -15.82 9.31
C GLY A 473 -1.30 -14.49 8.59
N ILE A 474 -0.26 -13.76 8.18
CA ILE A 474 -0.38 -12.52 7.38
C ILE A 474 -0.18 -12.79 5.90
N ILE A 475 0.80 -13.61 5.55
CA ILE A 475 1.09 -14.02 4.17
C ILE A 475 0.82 -15.51 4.02
N MET A 476 0.06 -15.85 2.98
CA MET A 476 -0.29 -17.22 2.64
C MET A 476 0.91 -17.96 2.05
N PRO A 477 0.96 -19.31 2.12
CA PRO A 477 2.02 -20.09 1.46
C PRO A 477 2.17 -19.83 -0.04
N SER A 478 1.08 -19.38 -0.70
CA SER A 478 1.06 -18.94 -2.10
C SER A 478 1.83 -17.63 -2.37
N GLY A 479 2.18 -16.87 -1.32
CA GLY A 479 2.74 -15.52 -1.42
C GLY A 479 1.67 -14.42 -1.38
N ARG A 480 0.38 -14.76 -1.46
CA ARG A 480 -0.70 -13.78 -1.37
C ARG A 480 -0.85 -13.24 0.06
N VAL A 481 -1.22 -11.96 0.20
CA VAL A 481 -1.68 -11.42 1.50
C VAL A 481 -2.96 -12.16 1.95
N ASN A 482 -2.96 -12.66 3.18
CA ASN A 482 -4.10 -13.35 3.77
C ASN A 482 -5.25 -12.38 4.00
N SER A 483 -6.29 -12.45 3.17
CA SER A 483 -7.46 -11.57 3.26
C SER A 483 -8.26 -11.72 4.56
N SER A 484 -8.13 -12.84 5.27
CA SER A 484 -8.76 -13.03 6.58
C SER A 484 -8.08 -12.19 7.67
N ALA A 485 -6.77 -11.94 7.52
CA ALA A 485 -5.98 -11.15 8.47
C ALA A 485 -5.81 -9.68 8.05
N VAL A 486 -5.76 -9.42 6.74
CA VAL A 486 -5.56 -8.09 6.15
C VAL A 486 -6.57 -7.88 5.04
N ASN A 487 -7.61 -7.11 5.30
CA ASN A 487 -8.65 -6.74 4.33
C ASN A 487 -9.02 -5.26 4.47
N ASN A 488 -9.53 -4.68 3.38
CA ASN A 488 -9.87 -3.26 3.29
C ASN A 488 -8.75 -2.33 3.84
N SER A 489 -7.49 -2.73 3.64
CA SER A 489 -6.30 -2.13 4.25
C SER A 489 -5.36 -1.54 3.21
N LEU A 490 -4.47 -0.65 3.66
CA LEU A 490 -3.34 -0.17 2.88
C LEU A 490 -2.14 -1.08 3.11
N VAL A 491 -1.56 -1.59 2.03
CA VAL A 491 -0.40 -2.48 2.07
C VAL A 491 0.74 -1.89 1.26
N VAL A 492 1.91 -1.75 1.89
CA VAL A 492 3.15 -1.31 1.24
C VAL A 492 4.06 -2.52 1.06
N LEU A 493 4.46 -2.79 -0.18
CA LEU A 493 5.39 -3.86 -0.53
C LEU A 493 6.71 -3.26 -0.98
N SER A 494 7.83 -3.83 -0.50
CA SER A 494 9.17 -3.43 -0.90
C SER A 494 10.05 -4.61 -1.26
N GLY A 495 10.89 -4.42 -2.27
CA GLY A 495 11.73 -5.46 -2.87
C GLY A 495 11.07 -6.08 -4.11
N ASN A 496 11.89 -6.34 -5.12
CA ASN A 496 11.44 -6.84 -6.41
C ASN A 496 10.97 -8.32 -6.34
N PRO A 497 10.28 -8.87 -7.36
CA PRO A 497 9.69 -10.22 -7.29
C PRO A 497 10.71 -11.38 -7.21
N LEU A 498 12.01 -11.12 -7.33
CA LEU A 498 13.04 -12.12 -7.05
C LEU A 498 13.27 -12.31 -5.54
N TYR A 499 12.95 -11.29 -4.74
CA TYR A 499 13.27 -11.23 -3.31
C TYR A 499 12.05 -11.05 -2.41
N ASN A 500 10.93 -10.57 -2.96
CA ASN A 500 9.65 -10.46 -2.26
C ASN A 500 8.61 -11.36 -2.94
N SER A 501 8.24 -12.43 -2.25
CA SER A 501 7.27 -13.42 -2.71
C SER A 501 5.84 -12.87 -2.85
N VAL A 502 5.49 -11.80 -2.14
CA VAL A 502 4.19 -11.13 -2.30
C VAL A 502 4.14 -10.34 -3.60
N VAL A 503 5.20 -9.58 -3.89
CA VAL A 503 5.33 -8.87 -5.18
C VAL A 503 5.32 -9.89 -6.32
N LYS A 504 6.06 -10.99 -6.18
CA LYS A 504 6.06 -12.10 -7.14
C LYS A 504 4.65 -12.62 -7.41
N TYR A 505 3.90 -12.97 -6.36
CA TYR A 505 2.54 -13.49 -6.50
C TYR A 505 1.66 -12.52 -7.30
N TYR A 506 1.64 -11.23 -6.95
CA TYR A 506 0.76 -10.29 -7.64
C TYR A 506 1.20 -10.01 -9.08
N GLU A 507 2.50 -9.99 -9.38
CA GLU A 507 2.99 -9.78 -10.74
C GLU A 507 2.89 -11.01 -11.65
N SER A 508 2.97 -12.24 -11.11
CA SER A 508 2.97 -13.48 -11.89
C SER A 508 1.63 -14.21 -11.94
N GLU A 509 0.88 -14.21 -10.84
CA GLU A 509 -0.36 -14.98 -10.69
C GLU A 509 -1.62 -14.13 -10.91
N THR A 510 -1.48 -12.82 -11.13
CA THR A 510 -2.61 -11.90 -11.33
C THR A 510 -2.33 -10.88 -12.44
N ASP A 511 -3.39 -10.28 -12.98
CA ASP A 511 -3.31 -9.14 -13.89
C ASP A 511 -3.62 -7.80 -13.19
N LEU A 512 -3.47 -7.73 -11.86
CA LEU A 512 -3.83 -6.54 -11.07
C LEU A 512 -2.80 -5.40 -11.16
N PRO A 513 -1.48 -5.64 -11.05
CA PRO A 513 -0.48 -4.59 -11.19
C PRO A 513 -0.53 -3.93 -12.58
N PRO A 514 -0.38 -2.59 -12.68
CA PRO A 514 -0.38 -1.89 -13.96
C PRO A 514 0.91 -2.12 -14.77
N VAL A 515 2.00 -2.45 -14.07
CA VAL A 515 3.31 -2.80 -14.61
C VAL A 515 3.91 -3.96 -13.82
N LYS A 516 4.83 -4.71 -14.43
CA LYS A 516 5.56 -5.82 -13.78
C LYS A 516 6.98 -5.98 -14.31
N LEU A 517 7.83 -6.64 -13.53
CA LEU A 517 9.20 -6.97 -13.92
C LEU A 517 9.21 -8.16 -14.88
N PHE A 518 9.91 -7.98 -16.00
CA PHE A 518 10.28 -9.02 -16.93
C PHE A 518 11.81 -9.10 -16.99
N TYR A 519 12.38 -10.30 -17.11
CA TYR A 519 13.81 -10.46 -17.26
C TYR A 519 14.15 -11.68 -18.12
N ASN A 520 15.28 -11.59 -18.81
CA ASN A 520 15.90 -12.67 -19.55
C ASN A 520 17.44 -12.59 -19.39
N ASN A 521 18.19 -13.40 -20.13
CA ASN A 521 19.65 -13.45 -20.02
C ASN A 521 20.39 -12.16 -20.43
N THR A 522 19.69 -11.23 -21.09
CA THR A 522 20.29 -10.03 -21.69
C THR A 522 19.73 -8.72 -21.14
N HIS A 523 18.50 -8.72 -20.62
CA HIS A 523 17.80 -7.51 -20.19
C HIS A 523 16.90 -7.79 -18.99
N PHE A 524 16.79 -6.77 -18.13
CA PHE A 524 15.62 -6.53 -17.29
C PHE A 524 14.73 -5.51 -18.00
N ALA A 525 13.42 -5.64 -17.86
CA ALA A 525 12.45 -4.73 -18.44
C ALA A 525 11.25 -4.58 -17.51
N ILE A 526 10.62 -3.42 -17.57
CA ILE A 526 9.30 -3.21 -17.00
C ILE A 526 8.30 -3.24 -18.15
N ILE A 527 7.27 -4.09 -18.02
CA ILE A 527 6.22 -4.23 -19.03
C ILE A 527 4.88 -3.79 -18.46
N ASN A 528 4.05 -3.16 -19.28
CA ASN A 528 2.68 -2.80 -18.90
C ASN A 528 1.71 -3.99 -19.08
N GLN A 529 0.45 -3.81 -18.70
CA GLN A 529 -0.61 -4.83 -18.85
C GLN A 529 -0.87 -5.27 -20.30
N LYS A 530 -0.45 -4.49 -21.30
CA LYS A 530 -0.54 -4.87 -22.73
C LYS A 530 0.65 -5.72 -23.19
N GLY A 531 1.63 -5.96 -22.32
CA GLY A 531 2.88 -6.64 -22.64
C GLY A 531 3.89 -5.75 -23.36
N GLU A 532 3.67 -4.43 -23.41
CA GLU A 532 4.61 -3.49 -24.03
C GLU A 532 5.73 -3.15 -23.04
N ILE A 533 6.97 -3.15 -23.52
CA ILE A 533 8.13 -2.68 -22.75
C ILE A 533 8.03 -1.16 -22.62
N VAL A 534 7.95 -0.69 -21.37
CA VAL A 534 7.88 0.74 -21.03
C VAL A 534 9.19 1.28 -20.45
N ALA A 535 10.09 0.40 -20.02
CA ALA A 535 11.47 0.71 -19.69
C ALA A 535 12.33 -0.57 -19.71
N SER A 536 13.64 -0.46 -19.95
CA SER A 536 14.55 -1.60 -19.91
C SER A 536 15.97 -1.23 -19.48
N LEU A 537 16.66 -2.20 -18.89
CA LEU A 537 18.04 -2.12 -18.44
C LEU A 537 18.78 -3.36 -18.94
N THR A 538 19.94 -3.20 -19.58
CA THR A 538 20.72 -4.36 -20.01
C THR A 538 21.32 -5.08 -18.80
N SER A 539 21.57 -6.39 -18.91
CA SER A 539 22.24 -7.13 -17.84
C SER A 539 23.67 -6.63 -17.56
N ASN A 540 24.33 -6.01 -18.54
CA ASN A 540 25.64 -5.37 -18.35
C ASN A 540 25.52 -4.09 -17.54
N ASP A 541 24.54 -3.24 -17.89
CA ASP A 541 24.25 -2.00 -17.18
C ASP A 541 23.89 -2.27 -15.72
N SER A 542 23.01 -3.25 -15.47
CA SER A 542 22.65 -3.68 -14.11
C SER A 542 23.85 -4.14 -13.28
N ARG A 543 24.87 -4.76 -13.90
CA ARG A 543 26.10 -5.20 -13.21
C ARG A 543 27.16 -4.11 -13.06
N SER A 544 27.05 -3.03 -13.82
CA SER A 544 28.01 -1.93 -13.78
C SER A 544 27.95 -1.16 -12.46
N GLU A 545 26.81 -1.21 -11.76
CA GLU A 545 26.49 -0.38 -10.60
C GLU A 545 26.55 1.14 -10.87
N LEU A 546 26.50 1.57 -12.14
CA LEU A 546 26.50 3.00 -12.56
C LEU A 546 25.14 3.48 -13.09
N VAL A 547 24.23 2.55 -13.33
CA VAL A 547 22.89 2.83 -13.82
C VAL A 547 21.95 1.74 -13.33
N ASP A 548 20.75 2.13 -12.95
CA ASP A 548 19.72 1.19 -12.52
C ASP A 548 18.32 1.76 -12.79
N LEU A 549 17.32 0.89 -12.71
CA LEU A 549 15.92 1.29 -12.76
C LEU A 549 15.26 1.01 -11.42
N PHE A 550 14.29 1.84 -11.06
CA PHE A 550 13.35 1.51 -10.01
C PHE A 550 11.94 1.89 -10.42
N VAL A 551 10.98 1.21 -9.81
CA VAL A 551 9.56 1.35 -10.13
C VAL A 551 8.78 1.60 -8.86
N MET A 552 7.75 2.42 -9.02
CA MET A 552 6.72 2.62 -8.01
C MET A 552 5.37 2.45 -8.69
N TYR A 553 4.46 1.70 -8.09
CA TYR A 553 3.11 1.55 -8.62
C TYR A 553 2.07 1.24 -7.55
N THR A 554 0.81 1.50 -7.88
CA THR A 554 -0.34 1.20 -7.03
C THR A 554 -1.36 0.33 -7.74
N PHE A 555 -2.02 -0.55 -7.01
CA PHE A 555 -3.15 -1.34 -7.52
C PHE A 555 -4.10 -1.72 -6.38
N SER A 556 -5.23 -2.36 -6.68
CA SER A 556 -6.15 -2.89 -5.68
C SER A 556 -6.42 -4.36 -5.92
N ASP A 557 -6.62 -5.12 -4.84
CA ASP A 557 -7.13 -6.48 -4.89
C ASP A 557 -8.63 -6.48 -4.54
N PRO A 558 -9.55 -6.61 -5.52
CA PRO A 558 -10.99 -6.55 -5.27
C PRO A 558 -11.49 -7.63 -4.32
N ALA A 559 -10.81 -8.77 -4.24
CA ALA A 559 -11.23 -9.88 -3.41
C ALA A 559 -10.95 -9.65 -1.91
N SER A 560 -9.92 -8.86 -1.58
CA SER A 560 -9.63 -8.45 -0.19
C SER A 560 -10.08 -7.03 0.12
N GLY A 561 -10.31 -6.20 -0.90
CA GLY A 561 -10.53 -4.76 -0.74
C GLY A 561 -9.26 -3.99 -0.39
N ASN A 562 -8.09 -4.64 -0.38
CA ASN A 562 -6.82 -3.99 -0.08
C ASN A 562 -6.35 -3.13 -1.25
N ASP A 563 -5.79 -1.97 -0.93
CA ASP A 563 -5.03 -1.17 -1.88
C ASP A 563 -3.54 -1.37 -1.59
N PHE A 564 -2.73 -1.44 -2.64
CA PHE A 564 -1.31 -1.71 -2.59
C PHE A 564 -0.50 -0.55 -3.15
N PHE A 565 0.65 -0.28 -2.53
CA PHE A 565 1.75 0.45 -3.13
C PHE A 565 2.98 -0.43 -3.11
N VAL A 566 3.64 -0.50 -4.26
CA VAL A 566 4.85 -1.28 -4.45
C VAL A 566 5.96 -0.34 -4.86
N ILE A 567 7.12 -0.50 -4.22
CA ILE A 567 8.35 0.23 -4.52
C ILE A 567 9.51 -0.76 -4.55
N TYR A 568 10.25 -0.81 -5.64
CA TYR A 568 11.48 -1.59 -5.71
C TYR A 568 12.44 -1.13 -6.79
N GLY A 569 13.72 -1.41 -6.60
CA GLY A 569 14.76 -1.38 -7.61
C GLY A 569 14.88 -2.68 -8.39
N VAL A 570 15.29 -2.59 -9.65
CA VAL A 570 15.68 -3.76 -10.45
C VAL A 570 16.94 -4.39 -9.85
N GLY A 571 17.98 -3.59 -9.59
CA GLY A 571 19.14 -3.96 -8.80
C GLY A 571 19.23 -3.25 -7.45
N CYS A 572 20.32 -3.51 -6.72
CA CYS A 572 20.57 -2.94 -5.39
C CYS A 572 20.71 -1.41 -5.42
N ARG A 573 21.31 -0.85 -6.48
CA ARG A 573 21.48 0.61 -6.60
C ARG A 573 20.14 1.28 -6.88
N GLY A 574 19.29 0.67 -7.70
CA GLY A 574 17.93 1.11 -7.95
C GLY A 574 17.10 1.10 -6.67
N GLU A 575 17.27 0.11 -5.81
CA GLU A 575 16.53 0.02 -4.54
C GLU A 575 16.91 1.17 -3.59
N LEU A 576 18.22 1.45 -3.47
CA LEU A 576 18.71 2.58 -2.69
C LEU A 576 18.27 3.92 -3.29
N ALA A 577 18.37 4.07 -4.62
CA ALA A 577 17.89 5.24 -5.35
C ALA A 577 16.39 5.47 -5.13
N ALA A 578 15.58 4.41 -5.13
CA ALA A 578 14.15 4.48 -4.90
C ALA A 578 13.83 5.07 -3.52
N GLY A 579 14.50 4.57 -2.47
CA GLY A 579 14.32 5.10 -1.11
C GLY A 579 14.78 6.56 -0.97
N ILE A 580 15.95 6.90 -1.51
CA ILE A 580 16.50 8.27 -1.46
C ILE A 580 15.59 9.25 -2.20
N TYR A 581 15.22 8.93 -3.44
CA TYR A 581 14.33 9.76 -4.25
C TYR A 581 12.95 9.92 -3.59
N PHE A 582 12.42 8.84 -3.02
CA PHE A 582 11.16 8.87 -2.28
C PHE A 582 11.18 9.92 -1.16
N ALA A 583 12.17 9.83 -0.27
CA ALA A 583 12.26 10.68 0.91
C ALA A 583 12.67 12.12 0.58
N GLN A 584 13.53 12.32 -0.42
CA GLN A 584 14.10 13.65 -0.69
C GLN A 584 13.27 14.47 -1.67
N GLU A 585 12.62 13.85 -2.65
CA GLU A 585 11.94 14.54 -3.75
C GLU A 585 10.46 14.23 -3.83
N LEU A 586 10.09 12.95 -3.85
CA LEU A 586 8.71 12.54 -4.11
C LEU A 586 7.76 13.01 -3.01
N VAL A 587 8.07 12.74 -1.74
CA VAL A 587 7.22 13.13 -0.60
C VAL A 587 7.02 14.65 -0.51
N LYS A 588 8.01 15.44 -0.92
CA LYS A 588 7.92 16.91 -0.91
C LYS A 588 7.06 17.47 -2.04
N ASN A 589 6.91 16.70 -3.13
CA ASN A 589 6.28 17.11 -4.38
C ASN A 589 5.12 16.18 -4.79
N LEU A 590 4.47 15.51 -3.83
CA LEU A 590 3.39 14.54 -4.06
C LEU A 590 2.34 14.96 -5.10
N PRO A 591 1.83 16.21 -5.12
CA PRO A 591 0.82 16.63 -6.10
C PRO A 591 1.23 16.45 -7.57
N ASN A 592 2.52 16.34 -7.88
CA ASN A 592 3.02 16.12 -9.25
C ASN A 592 2.98 14.64 -9.69
N TYR A 593 2.64 13.71 -8.78
CA TYR A 593 2.67 12.26 -9.02
C TYR A 593 1.26 11.66 -9.13
N TRP A 594 0.51 12.10 -10.13
CA TRP A 594 -0.90 11.72 -10.37
C TRP A 594 -1.11 10.41 -11.16
N CYS A 595 -0.05 9.78 -11.67
CA CYS A 595 -0.14 8.47 -12.33
C CYS A 595 -0.18 7.32 -11.31
N SER A 596 -0.65 6.16 -11.77
CA SER A 596 -0.74 4.92 -10.97
C SER A 596 0.58 4.16 -10.91
N TRP A 597 1.48 4.43 -11.85
CA TRP A 597 2.85 3.94 -11.85
C TRP A 597 3.83 4.96 -12.43
N TYR A 598 5.07 4.89 -11.94
CA TYR A 598 6.21 5.64 -12.43
C TYR A 598 7.43 4.72 -12.46
N ILE A 599 8.20 4.80 -13.55
CA ILE A 599 9.50 4.15 -13.69
C ILE A 599 10.54 5.25 -13.74
N PHE A 600 11.57 5.06 -12.94
CA PHE A 600 12.66 6.00 -12.81
C PHE A 600 13.95 5.33 -13.21
N LYS A 601 14.86 6.16 -13.74
CA LYS A 601 16.22 5.78 -14.05
C LYS A 601 17.16 6.56 -13.15
N TRP A 602 18.05 5.85 -12.48
CA TRP A 602 19.20 6.43 -11.80
C TRP A 602 20.44 6.24 -12.68
N GLN A 603 21.26 7.28 -12.79
CA GLN A 603 22.53 7.23 -13.50
C GLN A 603 23.60 8.02 -12.76
N ASP A 604 24.70 7.37 -12.40
CA ASP A 604 25.84 7.98 -11.71
C ASP A 604 26.53 9.01 -12.62
N PHE A 605 26.33 10.30 -12.34
CA PHE A 605 26.91 11.38 -13.12
C PHE A 605 28.24 11.89 -12.53
N ASN A 606 28.46 11.67 -11.24
CA ASN A 606 29.62 12.20 -10.51
C ASN A 606 30.74 11.15 -10.30
N GLY A 607 30.46 9.88 -10.62
CA GLY A 607 31.39 8.75 -10.57
C GLY A 607 31.62 8.18 -9.17
N ASN A 608 30.72 8.42 -8.20
CA ASN A 608 30.87 7.96 -6.82
C ASN A 608 30.11 6.65 -6.50
N ALA A 609 29.32 6.13 -7.45
CA ALA A 609 28.47 4.94 -7.31
C ALA A 609 27.47 4.96 -6.12
N LEU A 610 27.13 6.15 -5.63
CA LEU A 610 26.17 6.38 -4.55
C LEU A 610 24.97 7.15 -5.10
N PRO A 611 23.76 6.55 -5.08
CA PRO A 611 22.60 7.23 -5.63
C PRO A 611 22.26 8.55 -4.94
N GLU A 612 22.14 9.60 -5.72
CA GLU A 612 21.68 10.92 -5.27
C GLU A 612 20.38 11.31 -5.99
N SER A 613 19.49 12.03 -5.30
CA SER A 613 18.14 12.32 -5.82
C SER A 613 18.13 13.16 -7.11
N PHE A 614 19.13 14.02 -7.32
CA PHE A 614 19.24 14.82 -8.55
C PHE A 614 19.71 14.01 -9.76
N GLU A 615 20.23 12.80 -9.56
CA GLU A 615 20.67 11.88 -10.63
C GLU A 615 19.51 11.01 -11.16
N VAL A 616 18.31 11.19 -10.62
CA VAL A 616 17.14 10.40 -10.95
C VAL A 616 16.25 11.15 -11.94
N THR A 617 15.84 10.48 -13.00
CA THR A 617 14.88 10.99 -13.99
C THR A 617 13.68 10.06 -14.13
N ILE A 618 12.49 10.62 -14.43
CA ILE A 618 11.33 9.83 -14.83
C ILE A 618 11.58 9.29 -16.24
N GLU A 619 11.64 7.96 -16.37
CA GLU A 619 11.78 7.26 -17.65
C GLU A 619 10.41 7.10 -18.32
N SER A 620 9.39 6.73 -17.54
CA SER A 620 8.02 6.54 -18.03
C SER A 620 7.01 6.59 -16.87
N SER A 621 5.74 6.89 -17.17
CA SER A 621 4.64 6.92 -16.19
C SER A 621 3.29 6.64 -16.83
N GLY A 622 2.30 6.18 -16.06
CA GLY A 622 0.94 5.94 -16.58
C GLY A 622 -0.16 5.61 -15.60
#